data_AF-A0A3D1PSU5-F1
#
_entry.id   AF-A0A3D1PSU5-F1
#
_cell.length_a   1.000
_cell.length_b   1.000
_cell.length_c   1.000
_cell.angle_alpha   90.00
_cell.angle_beta   90.00
_cell.angle_gamma   90.00
#
_symmetry.space_group_name_H-M   'P 1'
#
loop_
_entity.id
_entity.type
_entity.pdbx_description
1 polymer ?
#
loop_
_entity_poly.entity_id
_entity_poly.type
_entity_poly.pdbx_seq_one_letter_code
_entity_poly.pdbx_strand_id
1 'polypeptide(L)'
;MVENHLTTCVENDTDTRSDCHAWEALLCYELPAVILGVRPAALGFQKVRIEPQVGTFREASGDVITPRGLIHVEWKRDEENALHLHYTLPDGVAYENEEV
;
A
#
# COMPACT_ATOMS: atom_id res chain seq x y z
N MET A 1 15.48 -12.03 6.93
CA MET A 1 16.15 -11.39 5.77
C MET A 1 17.07 -10.25 6.23
N VAL A 2 16.52 -9.13 6.73
CA VAL A 2 17.32 -7.95 7.14
C VAL A 2 18.35 -8.26 8.23
N GLU A 3 18.00 -9.06 9.24
CA GLU A 3 18.92 -9.51 10.30
C GLU A 3 20.14 -10.27 9.75
N ASN A 4 19.97 -10.95 8.61
CA ASN A 4 21.02 -11.69 7.91
C ASN A 4 21.73 -10.84 6.85
N HIS A 5 21.58 -9.51 6.89
CA HIS A 5 22.17 -8.56 5.94
C HIS A 5 21.74 -8.75 4.48
N LEU A 6 20.61 -9.43 4.23
CA LEU A 6 20.07 -9.56 2.88
C LEU A 6 19.38 -8.27 2.43
N THR A 7 19.57 -7.92 1.16
CA THR A 7 18.99 -6.74 0.51
C THR A 7 17.85 -7.08 -0.46
N THR A 8 17.47 -8.35 -0.54
CA THR A 8 16.43 -8.90 -1.40
C THR A 8 15.55 -9.89 -0.62
N CYS A 9 14.40 -10.26 -1.18
CA CYS A 9 13.54 -11.28 -0.59
C CYS A 9 14.09 -12.68 -0.89
N VAL A 10 14.25 -13.52 0.14
CA VAL A 10 14.60 -14.94 -0.02
C VAL A 10 13.45 -15.68 -0.70
N GLU A 11 13.71 -16.89 -1.20
CA GLU A 11 12.67 -17.73 -1.79
C GLU A 11 11.71 -18.35 -0.76
N ASN A 12 12.24 -18.81 0.37
CA ASN A 12 11.46 -19.46 1.42
C ASN A 12 12.21 -19.31 2.76
N ASP A 13 11.59 -19.71 3.86
CA ASP A 13 12.15 -19.62 5.22
C ASP A 13 12.74 -20.93 5.75
N THR A 14 12.75 -21.99 4.93
CA THR A 14 13.17 -23.35 5.33
C THR A 14 14.58 -23.73 4.88
N ASP A 15 15.09 -23.12 3.81
CA ASP A 15 16.44 -23.31 3.29
C ASP A 15 17.04 -22.00 2.73
N THR A 16 18.27 -22.07 2.23
CA THR A 16 18.97 -20.93 1.60
C THR A 16 19.27 -21.20 0.13
N ARG A 17 18.30 -21.75 -0.63
CA ARG A 17 18.50 -22.04 -2.06
C ARG A 17 18.66 -20.77 -2.89
N SER A 18 17.86 -19.73 -2.61
CA SER A 18 17.90 -18.45 -3.32
C SER A 18 17.58 -17.27 -2.39
N ASP A 19 18.51 -16.31 -2.33
CA ASP A 19 18.35 -15.08 -1.53
C ASP A 19 17.67 -13.93 -2.28
N CYS A 20 17.26 -14.15 -3.54
CA CYS A 20 16.65 -13.14 -4.39
C CYS A 20 15.53 -13.75 -5.24
N HIS A 21 14.30 -13.69 -4.72
CA HIS A 21 13.13 -14.30 -5.33
C HIS A 21 11.92 -13.38 -5.24
N ALA A 22 11.41 -12.93 -6.39
CA ALA A 22 10.36 -11.93 -6.46
C ALA A 22 8.99 -12.41 -5.91
N TRP A 23 8.76 -13.73 -5.80
CA TRP A 23 7.49 -14.25 -5.30
C TRP A 23 7.25 -13.99 -3.80
N GLU A 24 8.31 -13.68 -3.05
CA GLU A 24 8.30 -13.34 -1.62
C GLU A 24 8.35 -11.81 -1.43
N ALA A 25 8.42 -11.03 -2.52
CA ALA A 25 8.35 -9.57 -2.48
C ALA A 25 6.91 -9.06 -2.25
N LEU A 26 6.16 -9.75 -1.38
CA LEU A 26 4.76 -9.46 -1.04
C LEU A 26 4.59 -8.04 -0.49
N LEU A 27 5.61 -7.51 0.21
CA LEU A 27 5.64 -6.13 0.69
C LEU A 27 5.43 -5.10 -0.42
N CYS A 28 5.87 -5.37 -1.66
CA CYS A 28 5.62 -4.48 -2.79
C CYS A 28 4.13 -4.35 -3.15
N TYR A 29 3.29 -5.30 -2.72
CA TYR A 29 1.84 -5.23 -2.87
C TYR A 29 1.14 -4.82 -1.57
N GLU A 30 1.51 -5.40 -0.42
CA GLU A 30 0.81 -5.15 0.84
C GLU A 30 1.02 -3.73 1.36
N LEU A 31 2.21 -3.14 1.22
CA LEU A 31 2.43 -1.76 1.66
C LEU A 31 1.49 -0.77 0.92
N PRO A 32 1.38 -0.76 -0.42
CA PRO A 32 0.43 0.13 -1.10
C PRO A 32 -1.04 -0.30 -0.98
N ALA A 33 -1.36 -1.59 -1.09
CA ALA A 33 -2.75 -2.04 -1.19
C ALA A 33 -3.43 -2.33 0.15
N VAL A 34 -2.66 -2.52 1.22
CA VAL A 34 -3.16 -2.89 2.57
C VAL A 34 -2.79 -1.81 3.58
N ILE A 35 -1.52 -1.43 3.69
CA ILE A 35 -1.08 -0.44 4.69
C ILE A 35 -1.50 0.98 4.30
N LEU A 36 -1.23 1.41 3.06
CA LEU A 36 -1.79 2.66 2.52
C LEU A 36 -3.27 2.49 2.15
N GLY A 37 -3.70 1.25 1.85
CA GLY A 37 -5.10 0.90 1.64
C GLY A 37 -5.67 1.21 0.26
N VAL A 38 -4.83 1.48 -0.75
CA VAL A 38 -5.27 1.89 -2.09
C VAL A 38 -5.66 0.67 -2.93
N ARG A 39 -6.94 0.57 -3.31
CA ARG A 39 -7.45 -0.52 -4.16
C ARG A 39 -8.38 0.00 -5.25
N PRO A 40 -8.44 -0.67 -6.42
CA PRO A 40 -9.41 -0.31 -7.44
C PRO A 40 -10.83 -0.64 -6.95
N ALA A 41 -11.72 0.35 -7.01
CA ALA A 41 -13.16 0.15 -6.78
C ALA A 41 -13.95 0.02 -8.10
N ALA A 42 -13.29 0.24 -9.24
CA ALA A 42 -13.80 -0.02 -10.58
C ALA A 42 -12.65 -0.36 -11.55
N LEU A 43 -13.00 -0.85 -12.74
CA LEU A 43 -12.03 -1.26 -13.76
C LEU A 43 -11.02 -0.14 -14.06
N GLY A 44 -9.74 -0.50 -14.11
CA GLY A 44 -8.66 0.42 -14.47
C GLY A 44 -8.54 1.63 -13.54
N PHE A 45 -8.92 1.51 -12.25
CA PHE A 45 -8.93 2.62 -11.30
C PHE A 45 -9.85 3.77 -11.72
N GLN A 46 -10.98 3.46 -12.37
CA GLN A 46 -12.06 4.43 -12.60
C GLN A 46 -12.56 5.06 -11.29
N LYS A 47 -12.66 4.21 -10.27
CA LYS A 47 -12.88 4.58 -8.89
C LYS A 47 -11.81 3.97 -8.02
N VAL A 48 -11.49 4.63 -6.92
CA VAL A 48 -10.56 4.13 -5.90
C VAL A 48 -11.26 4.01 -4.56
N ARG A 49 -10.83 3.00 -3.80
CA ARG A 49 -11.10 2.85 -2.38
C ARG A 49 -9.78 3.04 -1.63
N ILE A 50 -9.82 3.81 -0.54
CA ILE A 50 -8.66 4.02 0.34
C ILE A 50 -9.07 3.57 1.75
N GLU A 51 -8.74 2.33 2.10
CA GLU A 51 -9.08 1.70 3.38
C GLU A 51 -7.82 1.18 4.09
N PRO A 52 -7.06 2.04 4.80
CA PRO A 52 -5.83 1.63 5.48
C PRO A 52 -6.05 0.56 6.54
N GLN A 53 -5.30 -0.55 6.46
CA GLN A 53 -5.21 -1.56 7.52
C GLN A 53 -4.00 -1.26 8.41
N VAL A 54 -4.23 -0.36 9.36
CA VAL A 54 -3.17 0.32 10.13
C VAL A 54 -2.44 -0.56 11.16
N GLY A 55 -3.01 -1.70 11.57
CA GLY A 55 -2.38 -2.63 12.51
C GLY A 55 -1.81 -1.95 13.77
N THR A 56 -0.51 -2.11 14.01
CA THR A 56 0.25 -1.47 15.11
C THR A 56 0.96 -0.17 14.69
N PHE A 57 0.90 0.20 13.42
CA PHE A 57 1.55 1.40 12.91
C PHE A 57 0.85 2.66 13.44
N ARG A 58 1.63 3.74 13.57
CA ARG A 58 1.16 5.06 13.99
C ARG A 58 0.91 5.99 12.81
N GLU A 59 1.65 5.82 11.73
CA GLU A 59 1.54 6.62 10.52
C GLU A 59 2.08 5.82 9.32
N ALA A 60 1.63 6.18 8.12
CA ALA A 60 2.24 5.80 6.87
C ALA A 60 1.97 6.85 5.80
N SER A 61 2.91 7.01 4.86
CA SER A 61 2.76 7.89 3.70
C SER A 61 3.43 7.27 2.48
N GLY A 62 2.87 7.48 1.30
CA GLY A 62 3.49 7.07 0.05
C GLY A 62 2.61 7.29 -1.17
N ASP A 63 3.21 7.03 -2.33
CA ASP A 63 2.54 7.12 -3.62
C ASP A 63 2.28 5.74 -4.22
N VAL A 64 1.06 5.51 -4.67
CA VAL A 64 0.66 4.28 -5.36
C VAL A 64 0.50 4.55 -6.84
N ILE A 65 1.33 3.87 -7.64
CA ILE A 65 1.27 3.97 -9.11
C ILE A 65 0.05 3.19 -9.61
N THR A 66 -0.81 3.86 -10.37
CA THR A 66 -1.97 3.24 -11.03
C THR A 66 -1.92 3.51 -12.53
N PRO A 67 -2.74 2.83 -13.35
CA PRO A 67 -2.87 3.13 -14.77
C PRO A 67 -3.34 4.57 -15.07
N ARG A 68 -3.89 5.30 -14.08
CA ARG A 68 -4.43 6.66 -14.26
C ARG A 68 -3.61 7.75 -13.59
N GLY A 69 -2.43 7.40 -13.07
CA GLY A 69 -1.52 8.31 -12.39
C GLY A 69 -1.20 7.88 -10.96
N LEU A 70 -0.47 8.74 -10.26
CA LEU A 70 -0.12 8.53 -8.87
C LEU A 70 -1.29 8.88 -7.96
N ILE A 71 -1.55 8.02 -6.98
CA ILE A 71 -2.42 8.31 -5.85
C ILE A 71 -1.52 8.50 -4.64
N HIS A 72 -1.49 9.72 -4.09
CA HIS A 72 -0.78 9.99 -2.85
C HIS A 72 -1.70 9.66 -1.67
N VAL A 73 -1.18 8.95 -0.66
CA VAL A 73 -1.89 8.70 0.60
C VAL A 73 -0.97 8.97 1.76
N GLU A 74 -1.49 9.67 2.77
CA GLU A 74 -0.88 9.84 4.07
C GLU A 74 -1.95 9.60 5.14
N TRP A 75 -1.60 8.86 6.18
CA TRP A 75 -2.45 8.79 7.35
C TRP A 75 -1.65 8.74 8.65
N LYS A 76 -2.28 9.20 9.73
CA LYS A 76 -1.71 9.22 11.08
C LYS A 76 -2.77 8.91 12.13
N ARG A 77 -2.39 8.14 13.15
CA ARG A 77 -3.17 7.96 14.38
C ARG A 77 -2.80 9.03 15.39
N ASP A 78 -3.79 9.71 15.93
CA ASP A 78 -3.59 10.59 17.07
C ASP A 78 -3.43 9.80 18.39
N GLU A 79 -3.35 10.53 19.50
CA GLU A 79 -3.20 9.97 20.84
C GLU A 79 -4.44 9.14 21.28
N GLU A 80 -5.61 9.45 20.72
CA GLU A 80 -6.88 8.74 20.97
C GLU A 80 -7.08 7.54 20.03
N ASN A 81 -6.12 7.31 19.11
CA ASN A 81 -6.13 6.31 18.04
C ASN A 81 -7.14 6.60 16.92
N ALA A 82 -7.67 7.82 16.80
CA ALA A 82 -8.45 8.22 15.64
C ALA A 82 -7.52 8.32 14.42
N LEU A 83 -8.01 7.84 13.27
CA LEU A 83 -7.26 7.82 12.02
C LEU A 83 -7.53 9.09 11.22
N HIS A 84 -6.49 9.89 11.01
CA HIS A 84 -6.51 11.06 10.14
C HIS A 84 -5.95 10.65 8.79
N LEU A 85 -6.76 10.71 7.73
CA LEU A 85 -6.40 10.29 6.37
C LEU A 85 -6.43 11.50 5.43
N HIS A 86 -5.35 11.66 4.66
CA HIS A 86 -5.22 12.62 3.58
C HIS A 86 -4.81 11.89 2.30
N TYR A 87 -5.39 12.28 1.16
CA TYR A 87 -5.04 11.68 -0.12
C TYR A 87 -5.21 12.67 -1.27
N THR A 88 -4.48 12.42 -2.36
CA THR A 88 -4.61 13.13 -3.63
C THR A 88 -4.90 12.13 -4.72
N LEU A 89 -5.95 12.37 -5.49
CA LEU A 89 -6.31 11.57 -6.65
C LEU A 89 -5.88 12.28 -7.94
N PRO A 90 -5.46 11.55 -8.98
CA PRO A 90 -5.24 12.14 -10.29
C PRO A 90 -6.58 12.48 -10.96
N ASP A 91 -6.55 13.40 -11.91
CA ASP A 91 -7.75 13.88 -12.62
C ASP A 91 -8.58 12.71 -13.21
N GLY A 92 -9.89 12.79 -13.02
CA GLY A 92 -10.84 11.81 -13.54
C GLY A 92 -10.95 10.51 -12.74
N VAL A 93 -10.22 10.35 -11.63
CA VAL A 93 -10.44 9.31 -10.60
C VAL A 93 -11.37 9.80 -9.52
N ALA A 94 -12.49 9.10 -9.32
CA ALA A 94 -13.44 9.38 -8.26
C ALA A 94 -13.20 8.48 -7.05
N TYR A 95 -13.59 8.95 -5.86
CA TYR A 95 -13.70 8.08 -4.70
C TYR A 95 -14.88 7.11 -4.86
N GLU A 96 -14.82 5.92 -4.25
CA GLU A 96 -15.82 4.85 -4.49
C GLU A 96 -17.29 5.29 -4.25
N ASN A 97 -17.50 6.18 -3.29
CA ASN A 97 -18.82 6.67 -2.87
C ASN A 97 -19.25 7.98 -3.56
N GLU A 98 -18.43 8.51 -4.47
CA GLU A 98 -18.79 9.67 -5.28
C GLU A 98 -19.47 9.22 -6.58
N GLU A 99 -20.51 9.94 -6.98
CA GLU A 99 -21.03 9.87 -8.34
C GLU A 99 -20.01 10.52 -9.28
N VAL A 100 -19.78 9.89 -10.43
CA VAL A 100 -18.85 10.39 -11.46
C VAL A 100 -19.56 11.40 -12.34
#